data_AF-A0A3L6S0U5-F1
#
_entry.id   AF-A0A3L6S0U5-F1
#
_cell.length_a   1.000
_cell.length_b   1.000
_cell.length_c   1.000
_cell.angle_alpha   90.00
_cell.angle_beta   90.00
_cell.angle_gamma   90.00
#
_symmetry.space_group_name_H-M   'P 1'
#
loop_
_entity.id
_entity.type
_entity.pdbx_description
1 polymer ?
#
loop_
_entity_poly.entity_id
_entity_poly.type
_entity_poly.pdbx_seq_one_letter_code
_entity_poly.pdbx_strand_id
1 'polypeptide(L)'
;MAAAAPTLPCLVFDYGGEQQRVTLFSVSDGAHRACEIEELRGKRSWPTSHGWVLAWDPATAATFLWNPPRAPGAAAADRIALPPLAHPPPWGSVCALSGDPADAGGRYTVLLAEPAQSTVLWYCHAGGTAAWTRHEYDLGGASIRVPEGEAWRKRTVDRLASCRGRF
;
A
#
# COMPACT_ATOMS: atom_id res chain seq x y z
N MET A 1 12.70 -13.08 26.82
CA MET A 1 13.85 -12.31 26.32
C MET A 1 13.34 -11.44 25.17
N ALA A 2 13.07 -10.16 25.42
CA ALA A 2 12.49 -9.28 24.41
C ALA A 2 13.51 -9.04 23.30
N ALA A 3 13.13 -9.27 22.04
CA ALA A 3 13.99 -8.99 20.90
C ALA A 3 14.29 -7.49 20.88
N ALA A 4 15.58 -7.13 20.91
CA ALA A 4 16.02 -5.74 20.82
C ALA A 4 15.50 -5.13 19.52
N ALA A 5 14.81 -4.00 19.64
CA ALA A 5 14.27 -3.26 18.52
C ALA A 5 15.41 -2.86 17.58
N PRO A 6 15.36 -3.22 16.28
CA PRO A 6 16.42 -2.89 15.36
C PRO A 6 16.42 -1.37 15.11
N THR A 7 17.42 -0.69 15.67
CA THR A 7 17.90 0.62 15.22
C THR A 7 18.70 0.41 13.93
N LEU A 8 18.51 1.29 12.93
CA LEU A 8 19.20 1.41 11.61
C LEU A 8 18.28 1.02 10.42
N PRO A 9 18.49 1.55 9.19
CA PRO A 9 17.53 1.39 8.11
C PRO A 9 17.31 -0.09 7.80
N CYS A 10 16.06 -0.51 8.00
CA CYS A 10 15.64 -1.88 7.77
C CYS A 10 14.69 -1.91 6.58
N LEU A 11 14.88 -2.89 5.70
CA LEU A 11 13.91 -3.20 4.65
C LEU A 11 12.84 -4.11 5.23
N VAL A 12 11.57 -3.75 5.00
CA VAL A 12 10.42 -4.55 5.39
C VAL A 12 10.01 -5.38 4.18
N PHE A 13 10.05 -6.70 4.32
CA PHE A 13 9.55 -7.63 3.32
C PHE A 13 8.17 -8.13 3.74
N ASP A 14 7.16 -7.83 2.91
CA ASP A 14 5.85 -8.46 2.96
C ASP A 14 5.80 -9.52 1.85
N TYR A 15 5.70 -10.79 2.23
CA TYR A 15 5.71 -11.91 1.29
C TYR A 15 4.32 -12.20 0.71
N GLY A 16 3.27 -11.52 1.18
CA GLY A 16 1.89 -11.79 0.80
C GLY A 16 1.40 -13.19 1.20
N GLY A 17 0.08 -13.41 1.13
CA GLY A 17 -0.56 -14.70 1.42
C GLY A 17 -1.20 -14.82 2.82
N GLU A 18 -1.79 -15.99 3.11
CA GLU A 18 -2.65 -16.23 4.28
C GLU A 18 -1.96 -16.05 5.64
N GLN A 19 -0.63 -16.17 5.70
CA GLN A 19 0.12 -16.12 6.96
C GLN A 19 0.76 -14.76 7.25
N GLN A 20 0.62 -13.76 6.36
CA GLN A 20 1.15 -12.38 6.49
C GLN A 20 2.39 -12.27 7.38
N ARG A 21 3.47 -12.97 7.00
CA ARG A 21 4.74 -12.86 7.70
C ARG A 21 5.49 -11.65 7.19
N VAL A 22 5.72 -10.69 8.07
CA VAL A 22 6.58 -9.54 7.80
C VAL A 22 7.98 -9.85 8.33
N THR A 23 8.99 -9.70 7.48
CA THR A 23 10.39 -9.88 7.88
C THR A 23 11.13 -8.56 7.74
N LEU A 24 11.83 -8.15 8.78
CA LEU A 24 12.78 -7.05 8.72
C LEU A 24 14.13 -7.59 8.27
N PHE A 25 14.74 -6.91 7.31
CA PHE A 25 16.13 -7.10 6.94
C PHE A 25 16.90 -5.87 7.36
N SER A 26 17.85 -6.02 8.28
CA SER A 26 18.73 -4.93 8.65
C SER A 26 19.87 -4.84 7.65
N VAL A 27 20.01 -3.68 7.02
CA VAL A 27 21.06 -3.44 6.02
C VAL A 27 22.45 -3.39 6.68
N SER A 28 22.51 -3.04 7.97
CA SER A 28 23.76 -2.87 8.70
C SER A 28 24.45 -4.18 9.09
N ASP A 29 23.67 -5.22 9.40
CA ASP A 29 24.18 -6.53 9.83
C ASP A 29 23.80 -7.68 8.86
N GLY A 30 22.98 -7.40 7.84
CA GLY A 30 22.50 -8.40 6.88
C GLY A 30 21.54 -9.43 7.49
N ALA A 31 21.02 -9.19 8.69
CA ALA A 31 20.21 -10.16 9.40
C ALA A 31 18.71 -10.04 9.04
N HIS A 32 18.07 -11.19 8.81
CA HIS A 32 16.62 -11.31 8.73
C HIS A 32 16.04 -11.55 10.13
N ARG A 33 15.07 -10.74 10.51
CA ARG A 33 14.38 -10.84 11.80
C ARG A 33 12.88 -10.89 11.55
N ALA A 34 12.19 -11.87 12.13
CA ALA A 34 10.73 -11.85 12.16
C ALA A 34 10.29 -10.56 12.85
N CYS A 35 9.40 -9.81 12.22
CA CYS A 35 8.91 -8.56 12.75
C CYS A 35 7.41 -8.64 12.93
N GLU A 36 6.97 -8.41 14.16
CA GLU A 36 5.57 -8.19 14.44
C GLU A 36 5.35 -6.69 14.61
N ILE A 37 4.66 -6.10 13.65
CA ILE A 37 4.19 -4.71 13.72
C ILE A 37 2.75 -4.79 14.20
N GLU A 38 2.52 -4.51 15.49
CA GLU A 38 1.19 -4.62 16.11
C GLU A 38 0.11 -3.85 15.34
N GLU A 39 0.47 -2.69 14.79
CA GLU A 39 -0.43 -1.86 14.02
C GLU A 39 -0.94 -2.56 12.75
N LEU A 40 -0.11 -3.41 12.14
CA LEU A 40 -0.43 -4.13 10.91
C LEU A 40 -0.83 -5.59 11.16
N ARG A 41 -0.74 -6.08 12.41
CA ARG A 41 -1.10 -7.46 12.77
C ARG A 41 -2.54 -7.77 12.35
N GLY A 42 -2.70 -8.83 11.55
CA GLY A 42 -3.99 -9.31 11.04
C GLY A 42 -4.65 -8.38 10.02
N LYS A 43 -3.92 -7.39 9.49
CA LYS A 43 -4.44 -6.39 8.56
C LYS A 43 -3.75 -6.51 7.23
N ARG A 44 -4.50 -6.23 6.17
CA ARG A 44 -3.88 -6.12 4.86
C ARG A 44 -3.19 -4.78 4.71
N SER A 45 -1.98 -4.79 4.15
CA SER A 45 -1.17 -3.58 4.01
C SER A 45 -0.62 -3.36 2.61
N TRP A 46 -0.41 -2.09 2.27
CA TRP A 46 0.23 -1.67 1.02
C TRP A 46 1.21 -0.53 1.31
N PRO A 47 2.52 -0.72 1.06
CA PRO A 47 3.48 0.36 1.17
C PRO A 47 3.24 1.42 0.09
N THR A 48 3.59 2.67 0.40
CA THR A 48 3.47 3.80 -0.51
C THR A 48 4.83 4.46 -0.73
N SER A 49 4.96 5.23 -1.82
CA SER A 49 6.19 5.95 -2.17
C SER A 49 6.62 7.03 -1.16
N HIS A 50 5.73 7.45 -0.27
CA HIS A 50 6.01 8.50 0.74
C HIS A 50 6.43 7.91 2.10
N GLY A 51 6.71 6.60 2.18
CA GLY A 51 7.11 5.94 3.42
C GLY A 51 5.95 5.61 4.37
N TRP A 52 4.72 5.95 3.99
CA TRP A 52 3.50 5.55 4.70
C TRP A 52 3.01 4.18 4.23
N VAL A 53 2.29 3.47 5.08
CA VAL A 53 1.66 2.19 4.76
C VAL A 53 0.15 2.35 4.88
N LEU A 54 -0.59 2.06 3.81
CA LEU A 54 -2.04 1.90 3.89
C LEU A 54 -2.33 0.55 4.56
N ALA A 55 -3.23 0.56 5.53
CA ALA A 55 -3.71 -0.66 6.18
C ALA A 55 -5.24 -0.75 6.08
N TRP A 56 -5.74 -1.98 5.94
CA TRP A 56 -7.15 -2.33 5.94
C TRP A 56 -7.41 -3.44 6.96
N ASP A 57 -8.37 -3.19 7.86
CA ASP A 57 -8.76 -4.11 8.91
C ASP A 57 -9.95 -4.99 8.46
N PRO A 58 -9.79 -6.32 8.34
CA PRO A 58 -10.88 -7.21 7.95
C PRO A 58 -12.04 -7.26 8.94
N ALA A 59 -11.80 -6.98 10.23
CA ALA A 59 -12.86 -7.06 11.24
C ALA A 59 -13.80 -5.85 11.20
N THR A 60 -13.29 -4.69 10.79
CA THR A 60 -14.02 -3.41 10.88
C THR A 60 -14.22 -2.73 9.53
N ALA A 61 -13.60 -3.23 8.46
CA ALA A 61 -13.48 -2.58 7.16
C ALA A 61 -12.79 -1.19 7.23
N ALA A 62 -12.20 -0.82 8.37
CA ALA A 62 -11.53 0.46 8.53
C ALA A 62 -10.27 0.51 7.68
N THR A 63 -9.98 1.68 7.11
CA THR A 63 -8.69 1.96 6.48
C THR A 63 -7.98 3.10 7.19
N PHE A 64 -6.65 3.02 7.24
CA PHE A 64 -5.82 4.08 7.76
C PHE A 64 -4.45 4.09 7.10
N LEU A 65 -3.83 5.27 7.04
CA LEU A 65 -2.40 5.38 6.75
C LEU A 65 -1.62 5.36 8.06
N TRP A 66 -0.57 4.55 8.08
CA TRP A 66 0.33 4.40 9.21
C TRP A 66 1.72 4.92 8.84
N ASN A 67 2.25 5.81 9.68
CA ASN A 67 3.62 6.28 9.60
C ASN A 67 4.52 5.38 10.48
N PRO A 68 5.40 4.56 9.92
CA PRO A 68 6.31 3.76 10.71
C PRO A 68 7.20 4.63 11.60
N PRO A 69 7.41 4.27 12.88
CA PRO A 69 8.33 4.99 13.75
C PRO A 69 9.74 5.06 13.13
N ARG A 70 10.32 6.26 13.09
CA ARG A 70 11.67 6.48 12.53
C ARG A 70 12.79 5.99 13.46
N ALA A 71 12.48 5.78 14.75
CA ALA A 71 13.42 5.26 15.75
C ALA A 71 12.69 4.48 16.85
N PRO A 72 13.33 3.46 17.46
CA PRO A 72 12.80 2.79 18.64
C PRO A 72 12.62 3.76 19.81
N GLY A 73 11.44 3.74 20.44
CA GLY A 73 11.12 4.65 21.56
C GLY A 73 10.67 6.06 21.12
N ALA A 74 10.52 6.32 19.82
CA ALA A 74 9.81 7.50 19.33
C ALA A 74 8.32 7.44 19.72
N ALA A 75 7.67 8.61 19.79
CA ALA A 75 6.24 8.75 20.10
C ALA A 75 5.36 7.81 19.26
N ALA A 76 4.14 7.53 19.78
CA ALA A 76 3.16 6.66 19.13
C ALA A 76 3.05 6.95 17.63
N ALA A 77 3.10 5.89 16.83
CA ALA A 77 3.08 5.98 15.38
C ALA A 77 1.87 6.79 14.89
N ASP A 78 2.11 7.79 14.03
CA ASP A 78 1.03 8.61 13.48
C ASP A 78 0.12 7.76 12.61
N ARG A 79 -1.19 7.84 12.89
CA ARG A 79 -2.22 7.22 12.07
C ARG A 79 -3.16 8.29 11.53
N ILE A 80 -3.46 8.20 10.25
CA ILE A 80 -4.47 9.03 9.60
C ILE A 80 -5.63 8.12 9.22
N ALA A 81 -6.78 8.33 9.85
CA ALA A 81 -7.99 7.60 9.52
C ALA A 81 -8.44 7.96 8.10
N LEU A 82 -8.86 6.93 7.36
CA LEU A 82 -9.44 7.05 6.03
C LEU A 82 -10.85 6.46 6.05
N PRO A 83 -11.69 6.76 5.04
CA PRO A 83 -13.02 6.17 4.93
C PRO A 83 -12.95 4.62 4.97
N PRO A 84 -13.94 3.94 5.56
CA PRO A 84 -13.96 2.47 5.54
C PRO A 84 -14.11 1.95 4.10
N LEU A 85 -13.43 0.85 3.80
CA LEU A 85 -13.50 0.16 2.51
C LEU A 85 -14.11 -1.21 2.73
N ALA A 86 -15.33 -1.44 2.22
CA ALA A 86 -16.10 -2.65 2.52
C ALA A 86 -15.37 -3.96 2.21
N HIS A 87 -14.63 -3.99 1.09
CA HIS A 87 -13.86 -5.17 0.68
C HIS A 87 -12.46 -4.72 0.26
N PRO A 88 -11.41 -5.48 0.62
CA PRO A 88 -10.08 -5.15 0.18
C PRO A 88 -10.00 -5.41 -1.34
N PRO A 89 -9.14 -4.69 -2.08
CA PRO A 89 -8.92 -4.98 -3.49
C PRO A 89 -8.30 -6.40 -3.67
N PRO A 90 -8.06 -6.94 -4.86
CA PRO A 90 -7.43 -8.26 -5.02
C PRO A 90 -5.96 -8.28 -4.53
N TRP A 91 -5.43 -9.48 -4.24
CA TRP A 91 -3.99 -9.66 -3.96
C TRP A 91 -3.13 -9.19 -5.13
N GLY A 92 -1.98 -8.57 -4.86
CA GLY A 92 -1.13 -7.96 -5.89
C GLY A 92 -1.50 -6.53 -6.28
N SER A 93 -2.54 -5.96 -5.66
CA SER A 93 -2.85 -4.53 -5.81
C SER A 93 -1.72 -3.66 -5.25
N VAL A 94 -1.54 -2.46 -5.81
CA VAL A 94 -0.53 -1.50 -5.38
C VAL A 94 -1.17 -0.20 -4.89
N CYS A 95 -0.53 0.49 -3.95
CA CYS A 95 -1.01 1.76 -3.40
C CYS A 95 -0.05 2.90 -3.72
N ALA A 96 -0.60 4.06 -4.06
CA ALA A 96 0.15 5.30 -4.25
C ALA A 96 -0.56 6.48 -3.57
N LEU A 97 0.23 7.49 -3.20
CA LEU A 97 -0.26 8.74 -2.63
C LEU A 97 0.06 9.89 -3.57
N SER A 98 -0.89 10.82 -3.72
CA SER A 98 -0.68 11.95 -4.63
C SER A 98 0.28 13.00 -4.05
N GLY A 99 0.43 13.07 -2.73
CA GLY A 99 1.39 13.92 -2.00
C GLY A 99 1.70 13.36 -0.62
N ASP A 100 2.54 14.06 0.15
CA ASP A 100 2.97 13.64 1.48
C ASP A 100 1.85 13.91 2.52
N PRO A 101 1.37 12.89 3.26
CA PRO A 101 0.44 13.09 4.35
C PRO A 101 0.94 13.98 5.48
N ALA A 102 2.25 14.18 5.63
CA ALA A 102 2.84 15.07 6.62
C ALA A 102 2.83 16.56 6.20
N ASP A 103 2.50 16.88 4.95
CA ASP A 103 2.44 18.26 4.47
C ASP A 103 1.25 19.02 5.07
N ALA A 104 1.47 20.28 5.45
CA ALA A 104 0.47 21.15 6.10
C ALA A 104 -0.81 21.39 5.27
N GLY A 105 -0.81 21.04 3.98
CA GLY A 105 -1.97 21.14 3.10
C GLY A 105 -3.03 20.07 3.33
N GLY A 106 -2.68 18.92 3.95
CA GLY A 106 -3.60 17.87 4.39
C GLY A 106 -4.49 17.21 3.32
N ARG A 107 -4.38 17.63 2.04
CA ARG A 107 -5.18 17.15 0.92
C ARG A 107 -4.30 16.37 -0.04
N TYR A 108 -4.53 15.07 -0.06
CA TYR A 108 -3.90 14.15 -1.01
C TYR A 108 -4.91 13.07 -1.39
N THR A 109 -4.66 12.41 -2.51
CA THR A 109 -5.44 11.27 -2.97
C THR A 109 -4.71 10.00 -2.62
N VAL A 110 -5.43 9.05 -2.02
CA VAL A 110 -4.98 7.68 -1.85
C VAL A 110 -5.53 6.89 -3.02
N LEU A 111 -4.67 6.20 -3.76
CA LEU A 111 -5.05 5.43 -4.94
C LEU A 111 -4.56 3.99 -4.79
N LEU A 112 -5.48 3.04 -4.94
CA LEU A 112 -5.23 1.61 -5.02
C LEU A 112 -5.50 1.15 -6.45
N ALA A 113 -4.50 0.59 -7.14
CA ALA A 113 -4.69 -0.08 -8.42
C ALA A 113 -4.80 -1.58 -8.20
N GLU A 114 -5.85 -2.19 -8.76
CA GLU A 114 -5.96 -3.65 -8.82
C GLU A 114 -4.86 -4.25 -9.73
N PRO A 115 -4.56 -5.57 -9.60
CA PRO A 115 -3.51 -6.21 -10.37
C PRO A 115 -3.73 -6.16 -11.89
N ALA A 116 -2.70 -6.50 -12.65
CA ALA A 116 -2.68 -6.40 -14.12
C ALA A 116 -3.77 -7.23 -14.86
N GLN A 117 -4.52 -8.08 -14.17
CA GLN A 117 -5.67 -8.82 -14.70
C GLN A 117 -7.01 -8.05 -14.54
N SER A 118 -6.99 -6.89 -13.87
CA SER A 118 -8.13 -6.03 -13.63
C SER A 118 -7.93 -4.64 -14.24
N THR A 119 -9.02 -3.90 -14.41
CA THR A 119 -9.01 -2.50 -14.87
C THR A 119 -9.74 -1.58 -13.92
N VAL A 120 -9.50 -1.79 -12.63
CA VAL A 120 -10.17 -1.08 -11.56
C VAL A 120 -9.15 -0.33 -10.72
N LEU A 121 -9.49 0.92 -10.41
CA LEU A 121 -8.83 1.76 -9.43
C LEU A 121 -9.82 2.04 -8.30
N TRP A 122 -9.29 2.16 -7.10
CA TRP A 122 -10.02 2.66 -5.93
C TRP A 122 -9.32 3.91 -5.43
N TYR A 123 -10.06 4.97 -5.16
CA TYR A 123 -9.46 6.17 -4.59
C TYR A 123 -10.34 6.84 -3.54
N CYS A 124 -9.70 7.55 -2.62
CA CYS A 124 -10.34 8.48 -1.71
C CYS A 124 -9.47 9.72 -1.51
N HIS A 125 -10.07 10.80 -1.02
CA HIS A 125 -9.37 12.05 -0.73
C HIS A 125 -9.22 12.22 0.77
N ALA A 126 -7.99 12.33 1.23
CA ALA A 126 -7.70 12.66 2.62
C ALA A 126 -8.03 14.13 2.92
N GLY A 127 -8.49 14.40 4.14
CA GLY A 127 -8.95 15.72 4.56
C GLY A 127 -10.37 16.09 4.11
N GLY A 128 -11.14 15.11 3.60
CA GLY A 128 -12.56 15.27 3.28
C GLY A 128 -13.42 14.12 3.84
N THR A 129 -14.74 14.23 3.71
CA THR A 129 -15.71 13.21 4.15
C THR A 129 -16.05 12.18 3.07
N ALA A 130 -15.35 12.20 1.94
CA ALA A 130 -15.69 11.42 0.75
C ALA A 130 -15.31 9.94 0.91
N ALA A 131 -16.24 9.04 0.58
CA ALA A 131 -16.03 7.59 0.61
C ALA A 131 -15.04 7.12 -0.48
N TRP A 132 -14.60 5.87 -0.37
CA TRP A 132 -13.87 5.20 -1.45
C TRP A 132 -14.70 5.13 -2.72
N THR A 133 -14.10 5.54 -3.83
CA THR A 133 -14.70 5.51 -5.15
C THR A 133 -14.02 4.45 -5.99
N ARG A 134 -14.82 3.52 -6.53
CA ARG A 134 -14.39 2.58 -7.55
C ARG A 134 -14.44 3.26 -8.91
N HIS A 135 -13.35 3.19 -9.66
CA HIS A 135 -13.27 3.66 -11.03
C HIS A 135 -12.78 2.53 -11.93
N GLU A 136 -13.57 2.20 -12.94
CA GLU A 136 -13.17 1.26 -13.97
C GLU A 136 -12.65 2.02 -15.17
N TYR A 137 -11.46 1.66 -15.65
CA TYR A 137 -10.81 2.32 -16.77
C TYR A 137 -10.72 1.41 -17.99
N ASP A 138 -10.53 2.03 -19.15
CA ASP A 138 -10.18 1.34 -20.38
C ASP A 138 -9.04 2.08 -21.08
N LEU A 139 -7.87 1.42 -21.13
CA LEU A 139 -6.69 1.91 -21.84
C LEU A 139 -6.57 1.27 -23.24
N GLY A 140 -7.60 0.55 -23.67
CA GLY A 140 -7.59 -0.29 -24.86
C GLY A 140 -6.72 -1.54 -24.68
N GLY A 141 -6.31 -2.11 -25.81
CA GLY A 141 -5.47 -3.30 -25.85
C GLY A 141 -4.62 -3.34 -27.12
N ALA A 142 -3.81 -4.38 -27.24
CA ALA A 142 -3.05 -4.66 -28.44
C ALA A 142 -2.93 -6.18 -28.66
N SER A 143 -2.86 -6.59 -29.92
CA SER A 143 -2.44 -7.94 -30.28
C SER A 143 -0.95 -8.09 -30.02
N ILE A 144 -0.59 -9.11 -29.25
CA ILE A 144 0.80 -9.52 -29.02
C ILE A 144 1.02 -10.89 -29.65
N ARG A 145 2.22 -11.12 -30.18
CA ARG A 145 2.62 -12.46 -30.64
C ARG A 145 3.01 -13.30 -29.43
N VAL A 146 2.42 -14.48 -29.35
CA VAL A 146 2.72 -15.55 -28.38
C VAL A 146 3.05 -16.83 -29.17
N PRO A 147 3.68 -17.85 -28.54
CA PRO A 147 4.03 -19.09 -29.23
C PRO A 147 2.85 -19.77 -29.95
N GLU A 148 1.63 -19.60 -29.44
CA GLU A 148 0.39 -20.17 -29.96
C GLU A 148 -0.29 -19.32 -31.07
N GLY A 149 0.26 -18.14 -31.41
CA GLY A 149 -0.30 -17.23 -32.43
C GLY A 149 -0.40 -15.77 -31.97
N GLU A 150 -1.48 -15.08 -32.32
CA GLU A 150 -1.77 -13.74 -31.82
C GLU A 150 -2.74 -13.81 -30.65
N ALA A 151 -2.39 -13.15 -29.55
CA ALA A 151 -3.23 -13.00 -28.38
C ALA A 151 -3.58 -11.52 -28.17
N TRP A 152 -4.85 -11.22 -27.96
CA TRP A 152 -5.28 -9.88 -27.56
C TRP A 152 -4.97 -9.66 -26.08
N ARG A 153 -4.24 -8.58 -25.76
CA ARG A 153 -3.90 -8.21 -24.39
C ARG A 153 -4.40 -6.81 -24.07
N LYS A 154 -5.25 -6.70 -23.03
CA LYS A 154 -5.70 -5.42 -22.50
C LYS A 154 -4.53 -4.70 -21.83
N ARG A 155 -4.47 -3.37 -21.99
CA ARG A 155 -3.50 -2.52 -21.29
C ARG A 155 -3.99 -2.27 -19.87
N THR A 156 -3.10 -2.45 -18.90
CA THR A 156 -3.39 -2.26 -17.48
C THR A 156 -2.35 -1.36 -16.84
N VAL A 157 -2.73 -0.70 -15.76
CA VAL A 157 -1.82 0.11 -14.96
C VAL A 157 -1.02 -0.84 -14.07
N ASP A 158 0.30 -0.85 -14.21
CA ASP A 158 1.21 -1.69 -13.43
C ASP A 158 2.07 -0.89 -12.44
N ARG A 159 2.23 0.42 -12.68
CA ARG A 159 2.96 1.35 -11.83
C ARG A 159 2.23 2.67 -11.71
N LEU A 160 2.18 3.17 -10.48
CA LEU A 160 1.57 4.45 -10.14
C LEU A 160 2.65 5.38 -9.59
N ALA A 161 2.68 6.60 -10.11
CA ALA A 161 3.47 7.69 -9.58
C ALA A 161 2.64 8.97 -9.67
N SER A 162 2.72 9.81 -8.65
CA SER A 162 2.11 11.12 -8.71
C SER A 162 3.04 12.12 -9.39
N CYS A 163 2.46 13.07 -10.12
CA CYS A 163 3.16 14.20 -10.70
C CYS A 163 2.51 15.48 -10.18
N ARG A 164 3.28 16.29 -9.44
CA ARG A 164 2.83 17.59 -8.89
C ARG A 164 1.54 17.49 -8.06
N GLY A 165 1.45 16.48 -7.19
CA GLY A 165 0.30 16.34 -6.30
C GLY A 165 -0.89 15.57 -6.90
N ARG A 166 -0.76 15.03 -8.13
CA ARG A 166 -1.87 14.44 -8.90
C ARG A 166 -1.48 13.12 -9.56
N PHE A 167 -2.48 12.31 -9.90
CA PHE A 167 -2.35 11.11 -10.73
C PHE A 167 -2.81 11.41 -12.16
#